data_AF-X1IRD5-F1
#
_entry.id   AF-X1IRD5-F1
#
_cell.length_a   1.000
_cell.length_b   1.000
_cell.length_c   1.000
_cell.angle_alpha   90.00
_cell.angle_beta   90.00
_cell.angle_gamma   90.00
#
_symmetry.space_group_name_H-M   'P 1'
#
loop_
_entity.id
_entity.type
_entity.pdbx_description
1 polymer ?
#
loop_
_entity_poly.entity_id
_entity_poly.type
_entity_poly.pdbx_seq_one_letter_code
_entity_poly.pdbx_strand_id
1 'polypeptide(L)' 'MEKKLIVSLKDAVTGVLHGGAGIFRVLIDEEVSGAKNFSLLVNTSKAGTKGE' A
#
# COMPACT_ATOMS: atom_id res chain seq x y z
N MET A 1 16.16 -10.95 7.52
CA MET A 1 15.89 -9.98 6.45
C MET A 1 16.16 -8.60 6.99
N GLU A 2 16.91 -7.76 6.28
CA GLU A 2 17.16 -6.38 6.70
C GLU A 2 15.85 -5.59 6.62
N LYS A 3 15.45 -4.94 7.71
CA LYS A 3 14.16 -4.25 7.79
C LYS A 3 14.23 -2.94 6.99
N LYS A 4 13.34 -2.75 6.01
CA LYS A 4 13.24 -1.48 5.28
C LYS A 4 12.43 -0.49 6.10
N LEU A 5 13.14 0.46 6.74
CA LEU A 5 12.52 1.54 7.52
C LEU A 5 12.03 2.70 6.65
N ILE A 6 12.54 2.79 5.41
CA ILE A 6 12.14 3.79 4.42
C ILE A 6 11.72 3.03 3.16
N VAL A 7 10.49 3.28 2.71
CA VAL A 7 9.92 2.66 1.51
C VAL A 7 9.53 3.77 0.56
N SER A 8 10.22 3.84 -0.58
CA SER A 8 9.83 4.77 -1.63
C SER A 8 8.57 4.25 -2.32
N LEU A 9 7.66 5.14 -2.73
CA LEU A 9 6.38 4.73 -3.33
C LEU A 9 6.54 3.88 -4.61
N LYS A 10 7.65 4.03 -5.33
CA LYS A 10 7.97 3.23 -6.53
C LYS A 10 8.40 1.80 -6.19
N ASP A 11 8.91 1.57 -4.99
CA ASP A 11 9.39 0.28 -4.51
C ASP A 11 8.37 -0.42 -3.60
N ALA A 12 7.23 0.24 -3.35
CA ALA A 12 6.14 -0.27 -2.54
C ALA A 12 5.42 -1.43 -3.23
N VAL A 13 4.96 -2.42 -2.45
CA VAL A 13 4.10 -3.48 -2.97
C VAL A 13 2.83 -2.84 -3.52
N THR A 14 2.61 -2.99 -4.82
CA THR A 14 1.58 -2.24 -5.56
C THR A 14 0.60 -3.20 -6.21
N GLY A 15 -0.68 -2.86 -6.18
CA GLY A 15 -1.71 -3.60 -6.89
C GLY A 15 -2.90 -2.72 -7.28
N VAL A 16 -3.90 -3.35 -7.92
CA VAL A 16 -5.10 -2.67 -8.38
C VAL A 16 -6.20 -2.84 -7.34
N LEU A 17 -6.92 -1.76 -7.02
CA LEU A 17 -8.11 -1.82 -6.16
C LEU A 17 -9.24 -2.59 -6.85
N HIS A 18 -10.15 -3.15 -6.04
CA HIS A 18 -11.31 -3.90 -6.55
C HIS A 18 -12.06 -3.13 -7.66
N GLY A 19 -12.53 -3.84 -8.69
CA GLY A 19 -13.23 -3.24 -9.83
C GLY A 19 -12.37 -2.30 -10.70
N GLY A 20 -11.03 -2.27 -10.53
CA GLY A 20 -10.17 -1.34 -11.27
C GLY A 20 -10.33 0.12 -10.84
N ALA A 21 -10.83 0.33 -9.62
CA ALA A 21 -11.18 1.62 -9.03
C ALA A 21 -9.98 2.55 -8.76
N GLY A 22 -8.77 2.01 -8.77
CA GLY A 22 -7.54 2.73 -8.49
C GLY A 22 -6.35 1.79 -8.24
N ILE A 23 -5.33 2.32 -7.58
CA ILE A 23 -4.09 1.61 -7.24
C ILE A 23 -3.91 1.67 -5.72
N PHE A 24 -3.51 0.57 -5.10
CA PHE A 24 -3.04 0.56 -3.71
C PHE A 24 -1.52 0.36 -3.65
N ARG A 25 -0.90 0.90 -2.60
CA ARG A 25 0.51 0.71 -2.28
C ARG A 25 0.65 0.40 -0.79
N VAL A 26 1.29 -0.70 -0.45
CA VAL A 26 1.63 -1.05 0.94
C VAL A 26 3.00 -0.49 1.27
N LEU A 27 3.06 0.39 2.28
CA LEU A 27 4.30 1.03 2.71
C LEU A 27 4.87 0.39 3.95
N ILE A 28 3.99 -0.02 4.86
CA ILE A 28 4.38 -0.60 6.15
C ILE A 28 3.48 -1.81 6.38
N ASP A 29 4.10 -2.95 6.60
CA ASP A 29 3.50 -4.18 7.09
C ASP A 29 4.59 -5.04 7.76
N GLU A 30 4.22 -6.26 8.16
CA GLU A 30 5.15 -7.20 8.77
C GLU A 30 6.25 -7.64 7.80
N GLU A 31 5.94 -7.84 6.52
CA GLU A 31 6.89 -8.32 5.52
C GLU A 31 7.98 -7.26 5.22
N VAL A 32 7.56 -6.02 4.98
CA VAL A 32 8.45 -4.92 4.58
C VAL A 32 9.23 -4.36 5.77
N SER A 33 8.59 -4.24 6.94
CA SER A 33 9.15 -3.49 8.09
C SER A 33 9.19 -4.29 9.40
N GLY A 34 8.54 -5.45 9.48
CA GLY A 34 8.40 -6.21 10.73
C GLY A 34 7.36 -5.64 11.69
N ALA A 35 6.50 -4.72 11.25
CA ALA A 35 5.42 -4.16 12.06
C ALA A 35 4.28 -5.17 12.20
N LYS A 36 4.04 -5.63 13.43
CA LYS A 36 3.03 -6.68 13.72
C LYS A 36 1.63 -6.16 14.02
N ASN A 37 1.55 -4.94 14.54
CA ASN A 37 0.30 -4.35 15.03
C ASN A 37 -0.07 -3.07 14.28
N PHE A 38 0.65 -2.75 13.20
CA PHE A 38 0.46 -1.55 12.42
C PHE A 38 0.79 -1.82 10.96
N SER A 39 -0.08 -1.34 10.09
CA SER A 39 0.13 -1.33 8.64
C SER A 39 -0.25 0.03 8.08
N LEU A 40 0.49 0.49 7.07
CA LEU A 40 0.20 1.73 6.35
C LEU A 40 0.04 1.44 4.85
N LEU A 41 -1.12 1.80 4.32
CA LEU A 41 -1.46 1.69 2.92
C LEU A 41 -1.80 3.07 2.36
N VAL A 42 -1.38 3.33 1.12
CA VAL A 42 -1.75 4.53 0.36
C VAL A 42 -2.53 4.11 -0.87
N ASN A 43 -3.77 4.60 -0.95
CA ASN A 43 -4.65 4.35 -2.09
C ASN A 43 -4.74 5.59 -2.98
N THR A 44 -4.67 5.38 -4.28
CA THR A 44 -4.92 6.39 -5.31
C THR A 44 -6.15 5.95 -6.10
N SER A 45 -7.29 6.58 -5.82
CA SER A 45 -8.57 6.30 -6.49
C SER A 45 -8.72 7.14 -7.76
N LYS A 46 -9.40 6.60 -8.77
CA LYS A 46 -9.83 7.38 -9.93
C LYS A 46 -10.88 8.42 -9.52
N ALA A 47 -10.94 9.53 -10.23
CA ALA A 47 -11.95 10.55 -9.99
C ALA A 47 -13.36 9.97 -10.20
N GLY A 48 -14.28 10.28 -9.29
CA GLY A 48 -15.66 9.77 -9.33
C GLY A 48 -15.85 8.35 -8.80
N THR A 49 -14.77 7.63 -8.43
CA THR A 49 -14.88 6.37 -7.70
C THR A 49 -15.57 6.62 -6.35
N LYS A 50 -16.64 5.88 -6.08
CA LYS A 50 -17.31 5.86 -4.78
C LYS A 50 -16.86 4.60 -4.04
N GLY A 51 -16.62 4.72 -2.74
CA GLY A 51 -16.58 3.55 -1.87
C GLY A 51 -17.99 2.97 -1.80
N GLU A 52 -18.09 1.64 -1.78
CA GLU A 52 -19.31 0.96 -1.35
C GLU A 52 -19.38 0.94 0.19
#